data_AF-A0A0D2D5B2-F1
#
_entry.id   AF-A0A0D2D5B2-F1
#
_cell.length_a   1.000
_cell.length_b   1.000
_cell.length_c   1.000
_cell.angle_alpha   90.00
_cell.angle_beta   90.00
_cell.angle_gamma   90.00
#
_symmetry.space_group_name_H-M   'P 1'
#
loop_
_entity.id
_entity.type
_entity.pdbx_description
1 polymer ?
#
loop_
_entity_poly.entity_id
_entity_poly.type
_entity_poly.pdbx_seq_one_letter_code
_entity_poly.pdbx_strand_id
1 'polypeptide(L)'
;MLLPYLEAEHLRQTLPQRPCREAMVQFFSGTSEHFYEVVVDLERASIVSEKDLRGYHSYTDFEEQTCLEQSCLHDDRILKAIVKFDLPEGAVISVEPWTYAPDGVENATQRLTMVSRIPEAICKASRPTLTQATSCVLLISAPKFPILVCCHEVDDGILWKHANCRTQNAVVAKSRVLILQTIITVAKYEYIIAFHFTQAASIRYEVRATGILSTAPIEINEQVPYGKVVAPGVMAPYHQHLFSLRIDPWLDGQKSSFSTSESVPMPLDQDTSPFGVGYRTRGSIIESESARDLDITKARTFRVLNEKSINPMSDRTVGYEIVPSPAQMLLAHPSSFHSRRSEFADHAFWVTRYHDGELFAAGDHTMQSQGGQGIASWIKGERSVGPSGTSISSSRASQCRRRGYSSVAHFRHHPQSTG
;
A
#
# COMPACT_ATOMS: atom_id res chain seq x y z
N MET A 1 -0.46 -14.73 -19.55
CA MET A 1 -1.53 -15.58 -20.12
C MET A 1 -2.89 -14.90 -20.22
N LEU A 2 -3.19 -13.91 -19.36
CA LEU A 2 -4.50 -13.26 -19.34
C LEU A 2 -4.78 -12.35 -20.55
N LEU A 3 -3.78 -11.61 -21.04
CA LEU A 3 -3.97 -10.59 -22.08
C LEU A 3 -4.57 -11.15 -23.40
N PRO A 4 -4.05 -12.24 -24.01
CA PRO A 4 -4.66 -12.78 -25.23
C PRO A 4 -6.09 -13.26 -25.02
N TYR A 5 -6.42 -13.75 -23.82
CA TYR A 5 -7.77 -14.16 -23.47
C TYR A 5 -8.72 -12.95 -23.41
N LEU A 6 -8.32 -11.87 -22.74
CA LEU A 6 -9.10 -10.63 -22.65
C LEU A 6 -9.29 -9.96 -24.01
N GLU A 7 -8.26 -9.95 -24.86
CA GLU A 7 -8.36 -9.41 -26.22
C GLU A 7 -9.36 -10.21 -27.07
N ALA A 8 -9.30 -11.54 -27.04
CA ALA A 8 -10.23 -12.40 -27.75
C ALA A 8 -11.67 -12.23 -27.24
N GLU A 9 -11.87 -12.12 -25.93
CA GLU A 9 -13.18 -11.89 -25.31
C GLU A 9 -13.76 -10.53 -25.72
N HIS A 10 -12.96 -9.46 -25.63
CA HIS A 10 -13.37 -8.11 -26.02
C HIS A 10 -13.76 -8.03 -27.51
N LEU A 11 -12.98 -8.68 -28.38
CA LEU A 11 -13.22 -8.73 -29.82
C LEU A 11 -14.28 -9.78 -30.21
N ARG A 12 -14.84 -10.52 -29.25
CA ARG A 12 -15.80 -11.62 -29.46
C ARG A 12 -15.30 -12.68 -30.45
N GLN A 13 -14.01 -12.98 -30.38
CA GLN A 13 -13.35 -14.02 -31.18
C GLN A 13 -13.35 -15.37 -30.44
N THR A 14 -12.88 -16.42 -31.12
CA THR A 14 -12.64 -17.72 -30.47
C THR A 14 -11.66 -17.53 -29.31
N LEU A 15 -12.11 -17.88 -28.10
CA LEU A 15 -11.31 -17.73 -26.89
C LEU A 15 -10.13 -18.71 -26.91
N PRO A 16 -8.90 -18.28 -26.58
CA PRO A 16 -7.81 -19.19 -26.31
C PRO A 16 -8.12 -20.00 -25.03
N GLN A 17 -7.25 -20.96 -24.70
CA GLN A 17 -7.36 -21.69 -23.44
C GLN A 17 -7.47 -20.70 -22.28
N ARG A 18 -8.52 -20.86 -21.47
CA ARG A 18 -8.73 -20.06 -20.27
C ARG A 18 -7.50 -20.18 -19.36
N PRO A 19 -7.00 -19.06 -18.77
CA PRO A 19 -5.96 -19.13 -17.76
C PRO A 19 -6.38 -20.04 -16.60
N CYS A 20 -5.46 -20.88 -16.14
CA CYS A 20 -5.71 -21.81 -15.05
C CYS A 20 -6.13 -21.06 -13.78
N ARG A 21 -7.10 -21.63 -13.05
CA ARG A 21 -7.47 -21.15 -11.72
C ARG A 21 -6.57 -21.80 -10.69
N GLU A 22 -5.60 -21.03 -10.21
CA GLU A 22 -4.66 -21.47 -9.18
C GLU A 22 -4.96 -20.83 -7.83
N ALA A 23 -4.69 -21.56 -6.75
CA ALA A 23 -4.74 -21.05 -5.39
C ALA A 23 -3.40 -21.29 -4.69
N MET A 24 -2.85 -20.24 -4.08
CA MET A 24 -1.70 -20.33 -3.18
C MET A 24 -2.19 -20.64 -1.77
N VAL A 25 -1.64 -21.68 -1.16
CA VAL A 25 -1.99 -22.12 0.20
C VAL A 25 -0.71 -22.22 1.02
N GLN A 26 -0.71 -21.59 2.18
CA GLN A 26 0.37 -21.67 3.17
C GLN A 26 -0.11 -22.50 4.36
N PHE A 27 0.70 -23.44 4.82
CA PHE A 27 0.33 -24.33 5.93
C PHE A 27 1.56 -24.83 6.71
N PHE A 28 1.31 -25.25 7.95
CA PHE A 28 2.30 -25.91 8.80
C PHE A 28 2.05 -27.42 8.81
N SER A 29 3.11 -28.23 8.73
CA SER A 29 3.02 -29.69 8.80
C SER A 29 3.60 -30.21 10.11
N GLY A 30 2.74 -30.62 11.04
CA GLY A 30 3.16 -31.13 12.35
C GLY A 30 3.58 -30.02 13.32
N THR A 31 4.77 -29.45 13.16
CA THR A 31 5.29 -28.36 14.02
C THR A 31 5.33 -27.02 13.29
N SER A 32 5.48 -25.92 14.05
CA SER A 32 5.60 -24.56 13.51
C SER A 32 6.89 -24.32 12.72
N GLU A 33 7.87 -25.23 12.79
CA GLU A 33 9.11 -25.12 12.01
C GLU A 33 8.90 -25.57 10.57
N HIS A 34 7.96 -26.49 10.33
CA HIS A 34 7.68 -27.09 9.03
C HIS A 34 6.63 -26.29 8.26
N PHE A 35 7.04 -25.11 7.79
CA PHE A 35 6.20 -24.19 7.03
C PHE A 35 6.35 -24.40 5.51
N TYR A 36 5.23 -24.51 4.80
CA TYR A 36 5.20 -24.77 3.36
C TYR A 36 4.22 -23.83 2.65
N GLU A 37 4.51 -23.56 1.38
CA GLU A 37 3.59 -22.94 0.44
C GLU A 37 3.38 -23.85 -0.75
N VAL A 38 2.13 -24.06 -1.14
CA VAL A 38 1.78 -24.82 -2.35
C VAL A 38 0.88 -23.99 -3.24
N VAL A 39 1.10 -24.12 -4.56
CA VAL A 39 0.17 -23.61 -5.57
C VAL A 39 -0.61 -24.79 -6.12
N VAL A 40 -1.93 -24.74 -6.03
CA VAL A 40 -2.84 -25.81 -6.44
C VAL A 40 -3.64 -25.35 -7.65
N ASP A 41 -3.64 -26.18 -8.71
CA ASP A 41 -4.58 -26.06 -9.83
C ASP A 41 -5.95 -26.56 -9.37
N LEU A 42 -6.91 -25.65 -9.26
CA LEU A 42 -8.25 -25.94 -8.75
C LEU A 42 -9.11 -26.74 -9.75
N GLU A 43 -8.77 -26.72 -11.03
CA GLU A 43 -9.51 -27.47 -12.06
C GLU A 43 -9.02 -28.91 -12.14
N ARG A 44 -7.71 -29.14 -11.98
CA ARG A 44 -7.10 -30.47 -12.01
C ARG A 44 -6.98 -31.12 -10.64
N ALA A 45 -7.21 -30.38 -9.57
CA ALA A 45 -6.98 -30.80 -8.19
C ALA A 45 -5.54 -31.36 -7.98
N SER A 46 -4.55 -30.67 -8.54
CA SER A 46 -3.15 -31.07 -8.52
C SER A 46 -2.23 -29.96 -8.04
N ILE A 47 -1.16 -30.33 -7.34
CA ILE A 47 -0.10 -29.39 -6.93
C ILE A 47 0.69 -28.98 -8.17
N VAL A 48 0.73 -27.67 -8.44
CA VAL A 48 1.52 -27.04 -9.51
C VAL A 48 2.95 -26.77 -9.04
N SER A 49 3.09 -26.29 -7.80
CA SER A 49 4.39 -26.05 -7.19
C SER A 49 4.31 -26.15 -5.67
N GLU A 50 5.44 -26.46 -5.06
CA GLU A 50 5.63 -26.55 -3.61
C GLU A 50 6.93 -25.83 -3.25
N LYS A 51 6.88 -25.04 -2.19
CA LYS A 51 8.03 -24.34 -1.62
C LYS A 51 8.16 -24.71 -0.16
N ASP A 52 9.39 -25.04 0.20
CA ASP A 52 9.82 -25.19 1.58
C ASP A 52 10.17 -23.81 2.15
N LEU A 53 9.42 -23.37 3.16
CA LEU A 53 9.54 -22.06 3.77
C LEU A 53 10.08 -22.14 5.19
N ARG A 54 10.83 -23.20 5.53
CA ARG A 54 11.55 -23.29 6.81
C ARG A 54 12.41 -22.05 7.05
N GLY A 55 12.21 -21.42 8.21
CA GLY A 55 12.88 -20.16 8.59
C GLY A 55 12.11 -18.89 8.24
N TYR A 56 11.00 -19.00 7.49
CA TYR A 56 10.03 -17.91 7.30
C TYR A 56 8.82 -18.11 8.21
N HIS A 57 8.05 -17.03 8.39
CA HIS A 57 6.87 -17.01 9.25
C HIS A 57 5.64 -16.56 8.46
N SER A 58 4.51 -17.24 8.67
CA SER A 58 3.24 -16.88 8.05
C SER A 58 2.66 -15.60 8.63
N TYR A 59 1.77 -14.96 7.87
CA TYR A 59 0.88 -13.93 8.40
C TYR A 59 0.04 -14.48 9.56
N THR A 60 -0.39 -13.59 10.44
CA THR A 60 -1.26 -13.93 11.56
C THR A 60 -2.72 -13.88 11.11
N ASP A 61 -3.49 -14.91 11.47
CA ASP A 61 -4.93 -14.94 11.24
C ASP A 61 -5.73 -14.67 12.53
N PHE A 62 -7.04 -14.47 12.37
CA PHE A 62 -7.93 -14.12 13.47
C PHE A 62 -8.10 -15.25 14.50
N GLU A 63 -8.05 -16.50 14.06
CA GLU A 63 -8.20 -17.67 14.95
C GLU A 63 -6.96 -17.82 15.82
N GLU A 64 -5.77 -17.59 15.25
CA GLU A 64 -4.50 -17.51 15.96
C GLU A 64 -4.50 -16.38 17.00
N GLN A 65 -4.93 -15.16 16.64
CA GLN A 65 -5.02 -14.05 17.59
C GLN A 65 -5.95 -14.35 18.76
N THR A 66 -7.12 -14.92 18.49
CA THR A 66 -8.08 -15.30 19.54
C THR A 66 -7.49 -16.35 20.47
N CYS A 67 -6.80 -17.37 19.92
CA CYS A 67 -6.13 -18.38 20.74
C CYS A 67 -5.01 -17.81 21.61
N LEU A 68 -4.23 -16.86 21.07
CA LEU A 68 -3.14 -16.21 21.80
C LEU A 68 -3.65 -15.33 22.93
N GLU A 69 -4.72 -14.57 22.70
CA GLU A 69 -5.40 -13.79 23.73
C GLU A 69 -5.84 -14.69 24.89
N GLN A 70 -6.57 -15.77 24.57
CA GLN A 70 -7.04 -16.72 25.57
C GLN A 70 -5.87 -17.38 26.31
N SER A 71 -4.82 -17.80 25.60
CA SER A 71 -3.64 -18.41 26.22
C SER A 71 -2.95 -17.47 27.21
N CYS A 72 -2.88 -16.17 26.90
CA CYS A 72 -2.31 -15.18 27.79
C CYS A 72 -3.17 -14.97 29.05
N LEU A 73 -4.49 -14.95 28.90
CA LEU A 73 -5.42 -14.78 30.02
C LEU A 73 -5.44 -15.99 30.96
N HIS A 74 -4.99 -17.17 30.50
CA HIS A 74 -4.88 -18.38 31.32
C HIS A 74 -3.45 -18.66 31.83
N ASP A 75 -2.46 -17.82 31.50
CA ASP A 75 -1.08 -18.02 31.95
C ASP A 75 -0.89 -17.52 33.39
N ASP A 76 -0.48 -18.43 34.29
CA ASP A 76 -0.25 -18.15 35.71
C ASP A 76 0.70 -16.97 35.97
N ARG A 77 1.71 -16.75 35.12
CA ARG A 77 2.68 -15.66 35.29
C ARG A 77 2.02 -14.33 34.96
N ILE A 78 1.18 -14.30 33.93
CA ILE A 78 0.40 -13.13 33.56
C ILE A 78 -0.64 -12.83 34.64
N LEU A 79 -1.38 -13.83 35.11
CA LEU A 79 -2.34 -13.69 36.21
C LEU A 79 -1.68 -13.17 37.49
N LYS A 80 -0.50 -13.69 37.85
CA LYS A 80 0.29 -13.17 39.00
C LYS A 80 0.75 -11.73 38.80
N ALA A 81 1.05 -11.31 37.57
CA ALA A 81 1.39 -9.92 37.27
C ALA A 81 0.16 -9.01 37.35
N ILE A 82 -1.00 -9.50 36.90
CA ILE A 82 -2.29 -8.79 36.94
C ILE A 82 -2.70 -8.46 38.38
N VAL A 83 -2.58 -9.42 39.31
CA VAL A 83 -2.94 -9.22 40.73
C VAL A 83 -2.17 -8.06 41.36
N LYS A 84 -0.94 -7.77 40.90
CA LYS A 84 -0.13 -6.67 41.44
C LYS A 84 -0.68 -5.28 41.11
N PHE A 85 -1.58 -5.15 40.14
CA PHE A 85 -2.15 -3.86 39.76
C PHE A 85 -3.31 -3.40 40.66
N ASP A 86 -3.81 -4.26 41.56
CA ASP A 86 -4.91 -3.96 42.49
C ASP A 86 -6.09 -3.25 41.78
N LEU A 87 -6.56 -3.86 40.69
CA LEU A 87 -7.56 -3.25 39.82
C LEU A 87 -8.92 -3.14 40.54
N PRO A 88 -9.68 -2.04 40.32
CA PRO A 88 -10.98 -1.85 40.95
C PRO A 88 -11.99 -2.91 40.50
N GLU A 89 -13.00 -3.14 41.34
CA GLU A 89 -14.09 -4.07 41.02
C GLU A 89 -14.77 -3.67 39.70
N GLY A 90 -14.88 -4.63 38.78
CA GLY A 90 -15.43 -4.41 37.44
C GLY A 90 -14.41 -3.99 36.37
N ALA A 91 -13.13 -3.80 36.68
CA ALA A 91 -12.12 -3.60 35.64
C ALA A 91 -12.00 -4.82 34.72
N VAL A 92 -11.89 -4.59 33.40
CA VAL A 92 -11.70 -5.64 32.40
C VAL A 92 -10.29 -5.53 31.85
N ILE A 93 -9.62 -6.66 31.67
CA ILE A 93 -8.28 -6.71 31.11
C ILE A 93 -8.42 -7.15 29.66
N SER A 94 -7.98 -6.28 28.76
CA SER A 94 -7.89 -6.59 27.34
C SER A 94 -6.43 -6.89 26.98
N VAL A 95 -6.28 -7.94 26.17
CA VAL A 95 -4.99 -8.45 25.74
C VAL A 95 -4.95 -8.36 24.22
N GLU A 96 -4.00 -7.61 23.69
CA GLU A 96 -3.86 -7.43 22.24
C GLU A 96 -2.58 -8.13 21.75
N PRO A 97 -2.70 -9.23 21.01
CA PRO A 97 -1.55 -9.88 20.37
C PRO A 97 -1.04 -9.07 19.17
N TRP A 98 0.27 -8.85 19.14
CA TRP A 98 1.01 -8.14 18.10
C TRP A 98 2.14 -9.01 17.57
N THR A 99 2.37 -8.96 16.26
CA THR A 99 3.46 -9.68 15.61
C THR A 99 4.82 -9.26 16.17
N TYR A 100 5.70 -10.21 16.49
CA TYR A 100 7.07 -9.86 16.88
C TYR A 100 7.88 -9.43 15.65
N ALA A 101 8.67 -8.37 15.80
CA ALA A 101 9.60 -7.87 14.79
C ALA A 101 11.03 -8.17 15.23
N PRO A 102 11.99 -8.35 14.30
CA PRO A 102 13.37 -8.56 14.70
C PRO A 102 13.91 -7.31 15.40
N ASP A 103 14.60 -7.55 16.50
CA ASP A 103 15.23 -6.56 17.36
C ASP A 103 16.75 -6.79 17.52
N GLY A 104 17.26 -7.88 16.92
CA GLY A 104 18.66 -8.29 17.00
C GLY A 104 19.03 -9.01 18.29
N VAL A 105 18.05 -9.32 19.15
CA VAL A 105 18.26 -10.00 20.44
C VAL A 105 17.74 -11.43 20.37
N GLU A 106 16.51 -11.63 19.88
CA GLU A 106 15.91 -12.95 19.77
C GLU A 106 16.23 -13.63 18.44
N ASN A 107 16.58 -14.92 18.51
CA ASN A 107 16.77 -15.72 17.30
C ASN A 107 15.42 -15.95 16.63
N ALA A 108 15.20 -15.32 15.49
CA ALA A 108 13.97 -15.39 14.70
C ALA A 108 13.70 -16.77 14.06
N THR A 109 14.27 -17.85 14.59
CA THR A 109 13.99 -19.23 14.16
C THR A 109 12.63 -19.71 14.65
N GLN A 110 12.18 -19.23 15.82
CA GLN A 110 10.84 -19.48 16.33
C GLN A 110 9.90 -18.33 16.00
N ARG A 111 8.62 -18.67 15.77
CA ARG A 111 7.56 -17.69 15.57
C ARG A 111 7.16 -17.10 16.92
N LEU A 112 7.31 -15.79 17.07
CA LEU A 112 7.07 -15.05 18.29
C LEU A 112 5.93 -14.05 18.10
N THR A 113 5.14 -13.88 19.15
CA THR A 113 4.11 -12.84 19.25
C THR A 113 4.35 -12.05 20.53
N MET A 114 4.34 -10.73 20.42
CA MET A 114 4.34 -9.81 21.54
C MET A 114 2.91 -9.51 21.95
N VAL A 115 2.68 -9.25 23.23
CA VAL A 115 1.33 -8.99 23.72
C VAL A 115 1.30 -7.68 24.48
N SER A 116 0.46 -6.75 24.03
CA SER A 116 0.20 -5.50 24.72
C SER A 116 -0.96 -5.67 25.70
N ARG A 117 -0.85 -5.07 26.88
CA ARG A 117 -1.86 -5.17 27.95
C ARG A 117 -2.46 -3.80 28.21
N ILE A 118 -3.78 -3.70 28.14
CA ILE A 118 -4.50 -2.46 28.40
C ILE A 118 -5.61 -2.78 29.41
N PRO A 119 -5.59 -2.18 30.61
CA PRO A 119 -6.75 -2.18 31.49
C PRO A 119 -7.86 -1.35 30.82
N GLU A 120 -8.97 -1.98 30.47
CA GLU A 120 -10.17 -1.25 30.03
C GLU A 120 -10.96 -0.84 31.27
N ALA A 121 -11.02 0.47 31.53
CA ALA A 121 -12.08 1.03 32.35
C ALA A 121 -13.37 0.99 31.52
N ILE A 122 -14.40 0.30 32.02
CA ILE A 122 -15.68 0.10 31.33
C ILE A 122 -16.25 1.45 30.87
N CYS A 123 -16.14 1.74 29.57
CA CYS A 123 -17.02 2.67 28.89
C CYS A 123 -17.96 1.82 28.04
N LYS A 124 -19.16 1.53 28.56
CA LYS A 124 -20.25 0.91 27.77
C LYS A 124 -20.68 1.90 26.68
N ALA A 125 -19.92 1.98 25.59
CA ALA A 125 -20.38 2.62 24.37
C ALA A 125 -21.34 1.62 23.68
N SER A 126 -22.61 2.02 23.62
CA SER A 126 -23.65 1.34 22.83
C SER A 126 -23.17 1.14 21.39
N ARG A 127 -23.24 -0.10 20.89
CA ARG A 127 -22.90 -0.47 19.50
C ARG A 127 -23.57 0.52 18.53
N PRO A 128 -22.82 1.29 17.73
CA PRO A 128 -23.44 2.06 16.67
C PRO A 128 -23.97 1.08 15.61
N THR A 129 -25.28 1.11 15.40
CA THR A 129 -25.89 0.53 14.20
C THR A 129 -25.29 1.22 12.98
N LEU A 130 -24.62 0.45 12.11
CA LEU A 130 -24.27 0.91 10.77
C LEU A 130 -25.56 1.32 10.06
N THR A 131 -25.77 2.63 9.91
CA THR A 131 -26.75 3.14 8.96
C THR A 131 -26.28 2.78 7.55
N GLN A 132 -27.02 1.89 6.90
CA GLN A 132 -26.83 1.55 5.49
C GLN A 132 -26.83 2.83 4.66
N ALA A 133 -25.74 3.07 3.93
CA ALA A 133 -25.75 4.01 2.83
C ALA A 133 -26.72 3.49 1.74
N THR A 134 -27.70 4.30 1.37
CA THR A 134 -28.88 3.91 0.60
C THR A 134 -28.61 3.61 -0.88
N SER A 135 -27.35 3.51 -1.32
CA SER A 135 -27.00 3.28 -2.73
C SER A 135 -25.68 2.54 -2.98
N CYS A 136 -25.17 1.77 -2.01
CA CYS A 136 -23.97 0.95 -2.22
C CYS A 136 -24.30 -0.34 -2.99
N VAL A 137 -23.69 -0.51 -4.17
CA VAL A 137 -23.68 -1.78 -4.90
C VAL A 137 -22.57 -2.66 -4.33
N LEU A 138 -22.95 -3.86 -3.89
CA LEU A 138 -22.07 -4.86 -3.31
C LEU A 138 -21.35 -5.63 -4.42
N LEU A 139 -20.02 -5.74 -4.34
CA LEU A 139 -19.24 -6.42 -5.38
C LEU A 139 -18.65 -7.78 -4.93
N ILE A 140 -18.26 -7.95 -3.66
CA ILE A 140 -17.62 -9.18 -3.18
C ILE A 140 -18.07 -9.50 -1.75
N SER A 141 -18.47 -10.76 -1.54
CA SER A 141 -18.88 -11.35 -0.25
C SER A 141 -18.10 -12.64 -0.01
N ALA A 142 -17.67 -12.88 1.24
CA ALA A 142 -17.06 -14.14 1.67
C ALA A 142 -17.93 -14.79 2.76
N PRO A 143 -17.91 -16.14 2.94
CA PRO A 143 -18.82 -16.83 3.87
C PRO A 143 -18.79 -16.32 5.32
N LYS A 144 -17.62 -15.81 5.77
CA LYS A 144 -17.43 -15.23 7.11
C LYS A 144 -17.57 -13.70 7.16
N PHE A 145 -17.58 -12.99 6.02
CA PHE A 145 -17.61 -11.52 5.95
C PHE A 145 -18.58 -11.03 4.87
N PRO A 146 -19.78 -10.55 5.24
CA PRO A 146 -20.87 -10.33 4.28
C PRO A 146 -20.63 -9.15 3.33
N ILE A 147 -19.85 -8.13 3.72
CA ILE A 147 -19.57 -6.93 2.91
C ILE A 147 -18.12 -6.50 3.08
N LEU A 148 -17.30 -6.62 2.03
CA LEU A 148 -15.88 -6.25 2.04
C LEU A 148 -15.56 -5.03 1.17
N VAL A 149 -16.26 -4.88 0.04
CA VAL A 149 -16.05 -3.78 -0.93
C VAL A 149 -17.41 -3.17 -1.26
N CYS A 150 -17.48 -1.84 -1.22
CA CYS A 150 -18.66 -1.11 -1.70
C CYS A 150 -18.32 -0.21 -2.89
N CYS A 151 -19.29 -0.09 -3.79
CA CYS A 151 -19.21 0.69 -5.02
C CYS A 151 -20.42 1.63 -5.08
N HIS A 152 -20.19 2.94 -5.20
CA HIS A 152 -21.28 3.93 -5.24
C HIS A 152 -20.82 5.21 -5.95
N GLU A 153 -21.77 6.02 -6.39
CA GLU A 153 -21.50 7.35 -6.96
C GLU A 153 -21.83 8.46 -5.97
N VAL A 154 -21.04 9.54 -5.99
CA VAL A 154 -21.24 10.73 -5.16
C VAL A 154 -21.14 12.00 -6.02
N ASP A 155 -21.93 13.03 -5.70
CA ASP A 155 -21.80 14.37 -6.28
C ASP A 155 -20.57 15.08 -5.69
N ASP A 156 -19.70 15.61 -6.55
CA ASP A 156 -18.45 16.28 -6.19
C ASP A 156 -18.47 17.75 -6.67
N GLY A 157 -19.65 18.38 -6.64
CA GLY A 157 -19.82 19.78 -6.99
C GLY A 157 -19.67 20.08 -8.48
N ILE A 158 -18.77 20.98 -8.85
CA ILE A 158 -18.61 21.48 -10.23
C ILE A 158 -17.47 20.75 -10.93
N LEU A 159 -17.75 20.13 -12.08
CA LEU A 159 -16.74 19.54 -12.94
C LEU A 159 -15.99 20.61 -13.71
N TRP A 160 -16.72 21.47 -14.41
CA TRP A 160 -16.18 22.66 -15.07
C TRP A 160 -17.25 23.73 -15.23
N LYS A 161 -16.82 24.99 -15.28
CA LYS A 161 -17.69 26.15 -15.45
C LYS A 161 -16.99 27.23 -16.24
N HIS A 162 -17.72 27.91 -17.11
CA HIS A 162 -17.26 29.13 -17.76
C HIS A 162 -18.40 30.16 -17.81
N ALA A 163 -18.06 31.44 -17.63
CA ALA A 163 -18.98 32.56 -17.78
C ALA A 163 -18.34 33.65 -18.64
N ASN A 164 -19.01 34.01 -19.73
CA ASN A 164 -18.55 35.05 -20.64
C ASN A 164 -19.14 36.40 -20.23
N CYS A 165 -18.32 37.31 -19.73
CA CYS A 165 -18.75 38.63 -19.27
C CYS A 165 -19.29 39.54 -20.40
N ARG A 166 -18.93 39.28 -21.67
CA ARG A 166 -19.38 40.09 -22.82
C ARG A 166 -20.77 39.68 -23.29
N THR A 167 -21.05 38.38 -23.33
CA THR A 167 -22.34 37.84 -23.78
C THR A 167 -23.30 37.54 -22.63
N GLN A 168 -22.83 37.60 -21.38
CA GLN A 168 -23.59 37.24 -20.17
C GLN A 168 -24.06 35.78 -20.14
N ASN A 169 -23.48 34.91 -20.97
CA ASN A 169 -23.80 33.49 -21.00
C ASN A 169 -22.90 32.70 -20.03
N ALA A 170 -23.48 31.71 -19.36
CA ALA A 170 -22.76 30.80 -18.48
C ALA A 170 -23.05 29.33 -18.83
N VAL A 171 -22.04 28.48 -18.70
CA VAL A 171 -22.13 27.03 -18.85
C VAL A 171 -21.52 26.37 -17.63
N VAL A 172 -22.19 25.33 -17.11
CA VAL A 172 -21.74 24.57 -15.95
C VAL A 172 -22.05 23.08 -16.13
N ALA A 173 -21.08 22.24 -15.77
CA ALA A 173 -21.27 20.80 -15.64
C ALA A 173 -21.00 20.39 -14.18
N LYS A 174 -21.84 19.49 -13.65
CA LYS A 174 -21.64 18.91 -12.31
C LYS A 174 -20.66 17.75 -12.37
N SER A 175 -19.88 17.59 -11.30
CA SER A 175 -18.96 16.47 -11.12
C SER A 175 -19.66 15.32 -10.41
N ARG A 176 -19.54 14.11 -10.97
CA ARG A 176 -19.91 12.86 -10.30
C ARG A 176 -18.69 11.95 -10.24
N VAL A 177 -18.53 11.30 -9.10
CA VAL A 177 -17.37 10.45 -8.80
C VAL A 177 -17.87 9.06 -8.45
N LEU A 178 -17.34 8.05 -9.15
CA LEU A 178 -17.53 6.65 -8.78
C LEU A 178 -16.47 6.27 -7.74
N ILE A 179 -16.91 5.77 -6.59
CA ILE A 179 -16.06 5.41 -5.45
C ILE A 179 -16.12 3.90 -5.23
N LEU A 180 -14.94 3.28 -5.28
CA LEU A 180 -14.69 1.90 -4.89
C LEU A 180 -13.91 1.92 -3.58
N GLN A 181 -14.53 1.48 -2.48
CA GLN A 181 -13.88 1.55 -1.17
C GLN A 181 -14.01 0.27 -0.36
N THR A 182 -13.02 0.07 0.51
CA THR A 182 -12.99 -0.96 1.55
C THR A 182 -12.51 -0.34 2.86
N ILE A 183 -12.92 -0.93 3.98
CA ILE A 183 -12.47 -0.52 5.32
C ILE A 183 -11.86 -1.74 5.97
N ILE A 184 -10.63 -1.60 6.44
CA ILE A 184 -9.92 -2.65 7.18
C ILE A 184 -9.66 -2.19 8.61
N THR A 185 -9.95 -3.07 9.57
CA THR A 185 -9.58 -2.89 10.96
C THR A 185 -8.34 -3.73 11.23
N VAL A 186 -7.27 -3.08 11.69
CA VAL A 186 -6.00 -3.71 12.07
C VAL A 186 -5.73 -3.38 13.52
N ALA A 187 -6.11 -4.30 14.40
CA ALA A 187 -6.17 -4.06 15.85
C ALA A 187 -6.95 -2.77 16.16
N LYS A 188 -6.28 -1.73 16.64
CA LYS A 188 -6.89 -0.45 17.04
C LYS A 188 -7.19 0.52 15.89
N TYR A 189 -6.58 0.28 14.72
CA TYR A 189 -6.62 1.22 13.61
C TYR A 189 -7.68 0.82 12.59
N GLU A 190 -8.36 1.83 12.05
CA GLU A 190 -9.19 1.69 10.86
C GLU A 190 -8.56 2.43 9.69
N TYR A 191 -8.41 1.73 8.56
CA TYR A 191 -8.02 2.33 7.30
C TYR A 191 -9.15 2.22 6.29
N ILE A 192 -9.63 3.38 5.84
CA ILE A 192 -10.53 3.49 4.70
C ILE A 192 -9.66 3.64 3.46
N ILE A 193 -9.73 2.69 2.54
CA ILE A 193 -8.99 2.69 1.28
C ILE A 193 -9.99 2.87 0.14
N ALA A 194 -9.86 3.96 -0.60
CA ALA A 194 -10.82 4.35 -1.63
C ALA A 194 -10.15 4.75 -2.95
N PHE A 195 -10.69 4.24 -4.06
CA PHE A 195 -10.40 4.68 -5.42
C PHE A 195 -11.56 5.52 -5.94
N HIS A 196 -11.27 6.76 -6.32
CA HIS A 196 -12.22 7.72 -6.86
C HIS A 196 -11.97 7.87 -8.36
N PHE A 197 -12.99 7.60 -9.16
CA PHE A 197 -12.96 7.74 -10.61
C PHE A 197 -13.84 8.92 -11.03
N THR A 198 -13.25 9.88 -11.74
CA THR A 198 -13.96 11.11 -12.14
C THR A 198 -14.27 11.13 -13.63
N GLN A 199 -15.24 11.96 -14.03
CA GLN A 199 -15.61 12.16 -15.44
C GLN A 199 -14.49 12.79 -16.29
N ALA A 200 -13.48 13.40 -15.65
CA ALA A 200 -12.27 13.90 -16.31
C ALA A 200 -11.18 12.83 -16.48
N ALA A 201 -11.53 11.54 -16.31
CA ALA A 201 -10.63 10.39 -16.36
C ALA A 201 -9.50 10.43 -15.31
N SER A 202 -9.69 11.16 -14.20
CA SER A 202 -8.77 11.12 -13.05
C SER A 202 -9.09 9.93 -12.16
N ILE A 203 -8.04 9.23 -11.73
CA ILE A 203 -8.08 8.20 -10.70
C ILE A 203 -7.36 8.76 -9.47
N ARG A 204 -8.10 8.97 -8.38
CA ARG A 204 -7.52 9.39 -7.09
C ARG A 204 -7.57 8.23 -6.11
N TYR A 205 -6.41 7.89 -5.58
CA TYR A 205 -6.28 6.96 -4.47
C TYR A 205 -6.26 7.75 -3.16
N GLU A 206 -7.15 7.39 -2.24
CA GLU A 206 -7.25 8.01 -0.93
C GLU A 206 -7.16 6.93 0.16
N VAL A 207 -6.33 7.22 1.17
CA VAL A 207 -6.31 6.46 2.43
C VAL A 207 -6.70 7.43 3.54
N ARG A 208 -7.69 7.07 4.34
CA ARG A 208 -8.05 7.78 5.58
C ARG A 208 -7.72 6.88 6.75
N ALA A 209 -6.86 7.36 7.65
CA ALA A 209 -6.56 6.68 8.90
C ALA A 209 -7.47 7.24 10.00
N THR A 210 -8.22 6.35 10.66
CA THR A 210 -9.06 6.67 11.82
C THR A 210 -8.91 5.58 12.87
N GLY A 211 -9.79 5.55 13.86
CA GLY A 211 -9.76 4.60 14.95
C GLY A 211 -9.10 5.12 16.22
N ILE A 212 -8.45 4.21 16.93
CA ILE A 212 -7.88 4.46 18.25
C ILE A 212 -6.35 4.42 18.15
N LEU A 213 -5.69 5.43 18.74
CA LEU A 213 -4.23 5.47 18.80
C LEU A 213 -3.68 4.29 19.58
N SER A 214 -2.56 3.72 19.14
CA SER A 214 -1.79 2.84 20.02
C SER A 214 -1.17 3.65 21.16
N THR A 215 -1.30 3.15 22.38
CA THR A 215 -0.95 3.83 23.62
C THR A 215 0.07 3.02 24.42
N ALA A 216 0.87 3.74 25.20
CA ALA A 216 1.82 3.23 26.18
C ALA A 216 1.57 3.91 27.53
N PRO A 217 1.87 3.23 28.65
CA PRO A 217 1.83 3.86 29.97
C PRO A 217 2.88 4.96 30.09
N ILE A 218 2.58 6.00 30.85
CA ILE A 218 3.51 7.07 31.24
C ILE A 218 3.22 7.51 32.67
N GLU A 219 4.21 8.01 33.40
CA GLU A 219 3.96 8.55 34.73
C GLU A 219 3.08 9.81 34.66
N ILE A 220 2.26 10.02 35.68
CA ILE A 220 1.36 11.18 35.73
C ILE A 220 2.20 12.46 35.83
N ASN A 221 1.88 13.44 34.99
CA ASN A 221 2.59 14.72 34.83
C ASN A 221 3.98 14.63 34.15
N GLU A 222 4.40 13.45 33.68
CA GLU A 222 5.60 13.33 32.87
C GLU A 222 5.35 13.75 31.41
N GLN A 223 6.38 14.27 30.74
CA GLN A 223 6.37 14.59 29.32
C GLN A 223 7.63 14.01 28.66
N VAL A 224 7.48 13.49 27.45
CA VAL A 224 8.56 12.84 26.71
C VAL A 224 8.64 13.40 25.28
N PRO A 225 9.83 13.46 24.66
CA PRO A 225 9.99 14.03 23.32
C PRO A 225 9.53 13.10 22.17
N TYR A 226 9.16 11.85 22.46
CA TYR A 226 8.86 10.80 21.47
C TYR A 226 7.38 10.37 21.47
N GLY A 227 6.50 11.12 22.13
CA GLY A 227 5.07 10.86 22.15
C GLY A 227 4.28 11.99 22.78
N LYS A 228 2.96 11.88 22.74
CA LYS A 228 2.05 12.87 23.32
C LYS A 228 1.19 12.24 24.40
N VAL A 229 1.12 12.87 25.57
CA VAL A 229 0.17 12.49 26.61
C VAL A 229 -1.25 12.87 26.16
N VAL A 230 -2.11 11.87 26.01
CA VAL A 230 -3.50 12.03 25.53
C VAL A 230 -4.53 11.90 26.65
N ALA A 231 -4.14 11.31 27.78
CA ALA A 231 -4.89 11.29 29.03
C ALA A 231 -3.90 11.10 30.20
N PRO A 232 -4.29 11.39 31.46
CA PRO A 232 -3.45 11.08 32.62
C PRO A 232 -3.03 9.61 32.63
N GLY A 233 -1.72 9.35 32.65
CA GLY A 233 -1.18 7.99 32.62
C GLY A 233 -1.11 7.32 31.23
N VAL A 234 -1.55 8.01 30.16
CA VAL A 234 -1.65 7.45 28.80
C VAL A 234 -0.93 8.33 27.78
N MET A 235 0.09 7.76 27.14
CA MET A 235 0.87 8.41 26.09
C MET A 235 0.71 7.69 24.77
N ALA A 236 0.55 8.44 23.68
CA ALA A 236 0.58 7.92 22.32
C ALA A 236 1.99 8.16 21.71
N PRO A 237 2.78 7.10 21.47
CA PRO A 237 4.09 7.24 20.83
C PRO A 237 3.96 7.78 19.40
N TYR A 238 4.91 8.59 18.97
CA TYR A 238 4.99 9.04 17.58
C TYR A 238 5.28 7.86 16.65
N HIS A 239 4.53 7.76 15.56
CA HIS A 239 4.67 6.69 14.57
C HIS A 239 4.33 7.19 13.15
N GLN A 240 4.76 6.44 12.13
CA GLN A 240 4.49 6.74 10.72
C GLN A 240 3.63 5.64 10.09
N HIS A 241 2.66 6.06 9.28
CA HIS A 241 1.90 5.18 8.39
C HIS A 241 2.39 5.41 6.97
N LEU A 242 2.99 4.38 6.36
CA LEU A 242 3.62 4.45 5.04
C LEU A 242 2.97 3.42 4.12
N PHE A 243 2.28 3.89 3.09
CA PHE A 243 1.55 3.05 2.14
C PHE A 243 2.31 2.90 0.83
N SER A 244 2.16 1.74 0.20
CA SER A 244 2.77 1.38 -1.08
C SER A 244 1.66 1.07 -2.09
N LEU A 245 1.42 1.96 -3.06
CA LEU A 245 0.46 1.72 -4.14
C LEU A 245 1.18 1.18 -5.37
N ARG A 246 0.99 -0.10 -5.68
CA ARG A 246 1.49 -0.72 -6.92
C ARG A 246 0.58 -0.38 -8.10
N ILE A 247 1.15 0.19 -9.15
CA ILE A 247 0.49 0.53 -10.40
C ILE A 247 1.19 -0.24 -11.52
N ASP A 248 0.45 -1.07 -12.24
CA ASP A 248 0.89 -1.75 -13.45
C ASP A 248 0.13 -1.15 -14.65
N PRO A 249 0.70 -0.13 -15.31
CA PRO A 249 -0.02 0.66 -16.29
C PRO A 249 -0.11 -0.04 -17.65
N TRP A 250 -1.27 0.12 -18.29
CA TRP A 250 -1.51 -0.26 -19.68
C TRP A 250 -2.07 0.95 -20.44
N LEU A 251 -1.21 1.90 -20.80
CA LEU A 251 -1.63 3.16 -21.41
C LEU A 251 -1.63 3.07 -22.93
N ASP A 252 -2.80 3.00 -23.55
CA ASP A 252 -2.99 2.98 -25.01
C ASP A 252 -2.20 1.86 -25.73
N GLY A 253 -1.92 0.77 -25.00
CA GLY A 253 -1.14 -0.37 -25.47
C GLY A 253 -0.20 -0.92 -24.40
N GLN A 254 0.48 -2.02 -24.74
CA GLN A 254 1.34 -2.78 -23.82
C GLN A 254 2.65 -2.08 -23.46
N LYS A 255 3.12 -1.15 -24.30
CA LYS A 255 4.44 -0.53 -24.15
C LYS A 255 4.29 0.82 -23.49
N SER A 256 4.61 0.86 -22.20
CA SER A 256 4.66 2.10 -21.44
C SER A 256 6.09 2.42 -21.03
N SER A 257 6.42 3.70 -21.09
CA SER A 257 7.67 4.29 -20.61
C SER A 257 7.35 5.25 -19.46
N PHE A 258 8.28 5.45 -18.54
CA PHE A 258 8.12 6.42 -17.47
C PHE A 258 9.00 7.65 -17.71
N SER A 259 8.52 8.82 -17.33
CA SER A 259 9.32 10.05 -17.33
C SER A 259 9.06 10.88 -16.08
N THR A 260 10.06 11.63 -15.62
CA THR A 260 9.83 12.74 -14.71
C THR A 260 9.30 13.95 -15.49
N SER A 261 8.56 14.82 -14.83
CA SER A 261 8.15 16.13 -15.35
C SER A 261 8.36 17.18 -14.27
N GLU A 262 9.11 18.23 -14.59
CA GLU A 262 9.51 19.28 -13.66
C GLU A 262 9.22 20.65 -14.26
N SER A 263 8.76 21.59 -13.44
CA SER A 263 8.64 22.99 -13.82
C SER A 263 9.93 23.73 -13.46
N VAL A 264 10.59 24.33 -14.46
CA VAL A 264 11.87 25.03 -14.27
C VAL A 264 11.83 26.43 -14.90
N PRO A 265 12.47 27.44 -14.28
CA PRO A 265 12.55 28.77 -14.88
C PRO A 265 13.36 28.73 -16.18
N MET A 266 13.00 29.59 -17.12
CA MET A 266 13.83 29.86 -18.29
C MET A 266 14.98 30.79 -17.87
N PRO A 267 16.22 30.55 -18.35
CA PRO A 267 17.32 31.49 -18.12
C PRO A 267 16.96 32.90 -18.60
N LEU A 268 17.50 33.93 -17.94
CA LEU A 268 17.41 35.29 -18.44
C LEU A 268 18.18 35.37 -19.75
N ASP A 269 17.48 35.77 -20.81
CA ASP A 269 18.02 35.83 -22.16
C ASP A 269 17.32 36.95 -22.93
N GLN A 270 18.07 37.77 -23.63
CA GLN A 270 17.53 39.01 -24.23
C GLN A 270 16.53 38.73 -25.35
N ASP A 271 16.64 37.57 -26.02
CA ASP A 271 15.77 37.21 -27.15
C ASP A 271 14.57 36.37 -26.71
N THR A 272 14.79 35.38 -25.84
CA THR A 272 13.77 34.37 -25.49
C THR A 272 13.08 34.60 -24.15
N SER A 273 13.71 35.30 -23.21
CA SER A 273 13.14 35.60 -21.89
C SER A 273 13.66 36.94 -21.34
N PRO A 274 13.44 38.07 -22.05
CA PRO A 274 14.04 39.36 -21.71
C PRO A 274 13.61 39.90 -20.34
N PHE A 275 12.43 39.50 -19.87
CA PHE A 275 11.84 39.96 -18.62
C PHE A 275 11.94 38.91 -17.50
N GLY A 276 12.56 37.74 -17.74
CA GLY A 276 12.80 36.73 -16.70
C GLY A 276 11.54 36.08 -16.11
N VAL A 277 10.38 36.21 -16.75
CA VAL A 277 9.09 35.65 -16.26
C VAL A 277 8.78 34.25 -16.81
N GLY A 278 9.56 33.79 -17.80
CA GLY A 278 9.32 32.52 -18.48
C GLY A 278 9.69 31.31 -17.64
N TYR A 279 8.91 30.24 -17.76
CA TYR A 279 9.24 28.91 -17.25
C TYR A 279 8.84 27.85 -18.27
N ARG A 280 9.40 26.65 -18.13
CA ARG A 280 9.12 25.52 -19.02
C ARG A 280 9.05 24.22 -18.25
N THR A 281 8.35 23.25 -18.82
CA THR A 281 8.42 21.87 -18.35
C THR A 281 9.68 21.21 -18.88
N ARG A 282 10.40 20.49 -18.03
CA ARG A 282 11.51 19.61 -18.39
C ARG A 282 11.12 18.18 -18.06
N GLY A 283 11.07 17.33 -19.08
CA GLY A 283 10.86 15.90 -18.90
C GLY A 283 12.16 15.12 -19.06
N SER A 284 12.32 14.04 -18.29
CA SER A 284 13.44 13.09 -18.45
C SER A 284 12.91 11.66 -18.42
N ILE A 285 13.22 10.86 -19.44
CA ILE A 285 12.83 9.45 -19.50
C ILE A 285 13.60 8.64 -18.45
N ILE A 286 12.92 7.71 -17.80
CA ILE A 286 13.51 6.75 -16.86
C ILE A 286 13.85 5.49 -17.67
N GLU A 287 15.14 5.29 -17.96
CA GLU A 287 15.59 4.21 -18.84
C GLU A 287 15.78 2.86 -18.12
N SER A 288 16.02 2.88 -16.81
CA SER A 288 16.32 1.68 -16.01
C SER A 288 15.50 1.65 -14.72
N GLU A 289 15.38 0.44 -14.16
CA GLU A 289 14.78 0.21 -12.85
C GLU A 289 15.51 1.06 -11.81
N SER A 290 14.77 1.94 -11.14
CA SER A 290 15.36 2.91 -10.22
C SER A 290 14.31 3.61 -9.37
N ALA A 291 14.78 4.19 -8.27
CA ALA A 291 13.96 5.02 -7.38
C ALA A 291 14.07 6.51 -7.76
N ARG A 292 13.03 7.29 -7.45
CA ARG A 292 12.99 8.73 -7.62
C ARG A 292 12.29 9.38 -6.43
N ASP A 293 12.85 10.50 -5.99
CA ASP A 293 12.26 11.30 -4.93
C ASP A 293 11.40 12.44 -5.50
N LEU A 294 10.49 12.92 -4.67
CA LEU A 294 9.74 14.15 -4.94
C LEU A 294 10.66 15.37 -4.80
N ASP A 295 10.37 16.40 -5.59
CA ASP A 295 11.05 17.70 -5.47
C ASP A 295 9.98 18.80 -5.54
N ILE A 296 9.60 19.31 -4.37
CA ILE A 296 8.58 20.36 -4.25
C ILE A 296 9.04 21.68 -4.87
N THR A 297 10.36 21.93 -4.95
CA THR A 297 10.90 23.18 -5.52
C THR A 297 10.71 23.26 -7.03
N LYS A 298 10.54 22.11 -7.68
CA LYS A 298 10.30 21.98 -9.13
C LYS A 298 8.93 21.40 -9.45
N ALA A 299 8.07 21.20 -8.44
CA ALA A 299 6.80 20.49 -8.56
C ALA A 299 6.94 19.17 -9.35
N ARG A 300 7.93 18.35 -9.01
CA ARG A 300 8.21 17.12 -9.75
C ARG A 300 7.02 16.16 -9.72
N THR A 301 6.57 15.75 -10.90
CA THR A 301 5.57 14.70 -11.12
C THR A 301 6.16 13.58 -11.96
N PHE A 302 5.42 12.47 -12.07
CA PHE A 302 5.80 11.33 -12.89
C PHE A 302 4.77 11.10 -13.98
N ARG A 303 5.19 10.67 -15.15
CA ARG A 303 4.29 10.41 -16.28
C ARG A 303 4.53 9.01 -16.81
N VAL A 304 3.43 8.29 -17.01
CA VAL A 304 3.39 7.10 -17.86
C VAL A 304 3.15 7.58 -19.27
N LEU A 305 3.94 7.13 -20.23
CA LEU A 305 3.89 7.54 -21.63
C LEU A 305 3.75 6.32 -22.52
N ASN A 306 3.09 6.48 -23.67
CA ASN A 306 3.14 5.52 -24.76
C ASN A 306 3.77 6.15 -25.99
N GLU A 307 5.07 5.92 -26.19
CA GLU A 307 5.88 6.50 -27.27
C GLU A 307 5.35 6.26 -28.69
N LYS A 308 4.47 5.27 -28.90
CA LYS A 308 3.86 4.99 -30.20
C LYS A 308 2.62 5.82 -30.50
N SER A 309 2.02 6.41 -29.48
CA SER A 309 0.78 7.17 -29.59
C SER A 309 1.07 8.66 -29.42
N ILE A 310 0.87 9.42 -30.49
CA ILE A 310 1.06 10.88 -30.51
C ILE A 310 -0.30 11.54 -30.53
N ASN A 311 -0.49 12.50 -29.62
CA ASN A 311 -1.69 13.32 -29.61
C ASN A 311 -1.66 14.30 -30.79
N PRO A 312 -2.68 14.30 -31.69
CA PRO A 312 -2.66 15.10 -32.92
C PRO A 312 -2.75 16.61 -32.68
N MET A 313 -3.21 17.04 -31.50
CA MET A 313 -3.39 18.47 -31.18
C MET A 313 -2.13 19.08 -30.57
N SER A 314 -1.42 18.33 -29.73
CA SER A 314 -0.22 18.83 -29.04
C SER A 314 1.10 18.39 -29.67
N ASP A 315 1.07 17.43 -30.60
CA ASP A 315 2.26 16.75 -31.15
C ASP A 315 3.18 16.17 -30.05
N ARG A 316 2.57 15.81 -28.91
CA ARG A 316 3.24 15.17 -27.78
C ARG A 316 2.74 13.75 -27.62
N THR A 317 3.60 12.90 -27.09
CA THR A 317 3.26 11.54 -26.69
C THR A 317 2.09 11.53 -25.70
N VAL A 318 1.12 10.64 -25.93
CA VAL A 318 0.02 10.40 -25.01
C VAL A 318 0.58 9.91 -23.68
N GLY A 319 0.07 10.49 -22.59
CA GLY A 319 0.58 10.21 -21.26
C GLY A 319 -0.49 10.33 -20.18
N TYR A 320 -0.29 9.59 -19.09
CA TYR A 320 -1.04 9.70 -17.86
C TYR A 320 -0.11 10.21 -16.76
N GLU A 321 -0.50 11.27 -16.08
CA GLU A 321 0.32 11.91 -15.05
C GLU A 321 -0.03 11.37 -13.67
N ILE A 322 1.01 10.97 -12.94
CA ILE A 322 0.97 10.54 -11.56
C ILE A 322 1.50 11.71 -10.72
N VAL A 323 0.65 12.20 -9.83
CA VAL A 323 0.95 13.33 -8.94
C VAL A 323 0.89 12.84 -7.48
N PRO A 324 2.01 12.35 -6.92
CA PRO A 324 2.05 11.96 -5.53
C PRO A 324 1.91 13.18 -4.63
N SER A 325 1.23 13.03 -3.49
CA SER A 325 1.22 14.07 -2.47
C SER A 325 2.60 14.14 -1.80
N PRO A 326 3.20 15.34 -1.60
CA PRO A 326 4.43 15.47 -0.86
C PRO A 326 4.31 14.87 0.54
N ALA A 327 5.19 13.92 0.86
CA ALA A 327 5.21 13.22 2.13
C ALA A 327 6.64 13.06 2.63
N GLN A 328 6.81 13.05 3.96
CA GLN A 328 8.06 12.70 4.61
C GLN A 328 8.27 11.17 4.52
N MET A 329 9.44 10.77 4.03
CA MET A 329 9.85 9.36 3.96
C MET A 329 10.16 8.81 5.36
N LEU A 330 10.63 7.55 5.42
CA LEU A 330 10.95 6.89 6.68
C LEU A 330 11.95 7.69 7.53
N LEU A 331 11.62 7.89 8.82
CA LEU A 331 12.47 8.59 9.78
C LEU A 331 13.48 7.69 10.48
N ALA A 332 13.21 6.38 10.50
CA ALA A 332 14.09 5.41 11.15
C ALA A 332 15.49 5.44 10.52
N HIS A 333 16.52 5.26 11.34
CA HIS A 333 17.90 5.28 10.85
C HIS A 333 18.12 4.18 9.79
N PRO A 334 18.92 4.42 8.72
CA PRO A 334 19.13 3.44 7.65
C PRO A 334 19.70 2.09 8.11
N SER A 335 20.43 2.06 9.23
CA SER A 335 20.94 0.80 9.82
C SER A 335 19.90 0.01 10.62
N SER A 336 18.72 0.57 10.88
CA SER A 336 17.68 -0.06 11.68
C SER A 336 16.97 -1.19 10.92
N PHE A 337 16.36 -2.12 11.67
CA PHE A 337 15.49 -3.13 11.08
C PHE A 337 14.27 -2.52 10.36
N HIS A 338 13.80 -1.35 10.78
CA HIS A 338 12.72 -0.65 10.08
C HIS A 338 13.12 -0.36 8.62
N SER A 339 14.22 0.38 8.40
CA SER A 339 14.68 0.72 7.05
C SER A 339 15.01 -0.52 6.22
N ARG A 340 15.73 -1.49 6.79
CA ARG A 340 16.07 -2.75 6.09
C ARG A 340 14.86 -3.58 5.63
N ARG A 341 13.75 -3.54 6.38
CA ARG A 341 12.53 -4.34 6.08
C ARG A 341 11.53 -3.58 5.22
N SER A 342 11.56 -2.25 5.26
CA SER A 342 10.67 -1.40 4.49
C SER A 342 11.46 -0.60 3.44
N GLU A 343 12.23 -1.30 2.59
CA GLU A 343 13.04 -0.68 1.52
C GLU A 343 12.23 0.29 0.65
N PHE A 344 10.95 -0.03 0.42
CA PHE A 344 10.05 0.84 -0.34
C PHE A 344 9.91 2.25 0.25
N ALA A 345 10.12 2.39 1.57
CA ALA A 345 9.95 3.63 2.29
C ALA A 345 11.17 4.56 2.24
N ASP A 346 12.24 4.17 1.55
CA ASP A 346 13.44 5.01 1.37
C ASP A 346 13.23 6.09 0.30
N HIS A 347 12.37 5.83 -0.70
CA HIS A 347 12.10 6.75 -1.81
C HIS A 347 10.61 6.86 -2.12
N ALA A 348 10.17 8.00 -2.66
CA ALA A 348 8.75 8.28 -2.88
C ALA A 348 8.14 7.60 -4.12
N PHE A 349 8.96 7.24 -5.10
CA PHE A 349 8.53 6.60 -6.33
C PHE A 349 9.55 5.57 -6.80
N TRP A 350 9.08 4.36 -7.08
CA TRP A 350 9.90 3.27 -7.61
C TRP A 350 9.43 2.85 -8.98
N VAL A 351 10.36 2.55 -9.86
CA VAL A 351 10.09 1.98 -11.19
C VAL A 351 10.82 0.66 -11.30
N THR A 352 10.09 -0.42 -11.47
CA THR A 352 10.62 -1.79 -11.68
C THR A 352 10.09 -2.36 -12.98
N ARG A 353 10.79 -3.35 -13.55
CA ARG A 353 10.29 -4.14 -14.66
C ARG A 353 9.23 -5.10 -14.13
N TYR A 354 8.19 -5.31 -14.92
CA TYR A 354 7.16 -6.29 -14.60
C TYR A 354 7.74 -7.71 -14.58
N HIS A 355 7.49 -8.40 -13.47
CA HIS A 355 7.65 -9.84 -13.31
C HIS A 355 6.39 -10.42 -12.64
N ASP A 356 5.99 -11.61 -13.08
CA ASP A 356 4.90 -12.34 -12.42
C ASP A 356 5.32 -12.70 -10.99
N GLY A 357 4.45 -12.45 -10.01
CA GLY A 357 4.72 -12.71 -8.59
C GLY A 357 5.34 -11.54 -7.81
N GLU A 358 5.88 -10.51 -8.47
CA GLU A 358 6.41 -9.31 -7.78
C GLU A 358 5.27 -8.36 -7.37
N LEU A 359 4.61 -8.68 -6.25
CA LEU A 359 3.42 -8.00 -5.76
C LEU A 359 3.68 -7.15 -4.50
N PHE A 360 4.52 -7.62 -3.58
CA PHE A 360 4.65 -7.04 -2.24
C PHE A 360 5.97 -6.28 -2.07
N ALA A 361 5.91 -4.94 -1.96
CA ALA A 361 7.10 -4.08 -1.98
C ALA A 361 8.12 -4.29 -0.84
N ALA A 362 7.74 -5.03 0.21
CA ALA A 362 8.59 -5.41 1.34
C ALA A 362 9.02 -6.90 1.31
N GLY A 363 8.67 -7.63 0.24
CA GLY A 363 8.86 -9.08 0.12
C GLY A 363 7.63 -9.90 0.49
N ASP A 364 7.64 -11.18 0.15
CA ASP A 364 6.51 -12.12 0.32
C ASP A 364 6.27 -12.52 1.79
N HIS A 365 7.32 -12.56 2.60
CA HIS A 365 7.28 -12.97 4.00
C HIS A 365 7.81 -11.86 4.89
N THR A 366 6.92 -10.99 5.38
CA THR A 366 7.31 -9.80 6.16
C THR A 366 7.46 -10.08 7.66
N MET A 367 6.83 -11.14 8.16
CA MET A 367 6.78 -11.53 9.56
C MET A 367 8.16 -11.96 10.06
N GLN A 368 8.66 -11.30 11.11
CA GLN A 368 10.03 -11.47 11.66
C GLN A 368 11.18 -11.40 10.62
N SER A 369 10.92 -10.89 9.41
CA SER A 369 11.91 -10.82 8.34
C SER A 369 13.10 -9.94 8.69
N GLN A 370 14.31 -10.37 8.34
CA GLN A 370 15.55 -9.60 8.53
C GLN A 370 15.74 -8.48 7.47
N GLY A 371 14.79 -8.34 6.55
CA GLY A 371 14.86 -7.41 5.42
C GLY A 371 15.66 -7.98 4.24
N GLY A 372 15.86 -7.16 3.19
CA GLY A 372 16.63 -7.55 2.00
C GLY A 372 15.85 -8.32 0.94
N GLN A 373 14.52 -8.35 1.01
CA GLN A 373 13.63 -9.03 0.05
C GLN A 373 12.66 -8.07 -0.63
N GLY A 374 12.81 -6.77 -0.39
CA GLY A 374 11.90 -5.75 -0.88
C GLY A 374 12.25 -5.26 -2.28
N ILE A 375 11.63 -4.13 -2.62
CA ILE A 375 11.73 -3.52 -3.94
C ILE A 375 13.16 -3.10 -4.32
N ALA A 376 13.99 -2.69 -3.36
CA ALA A 376 15.37 -2.30 -3.66
C ALA A 376 16.23 -3.53 -3.98
N SER A 377 15.99 -4.66 -3.30
CA SER A 377 16.63 -5.93 -3.61
C SER A 377 16.25 -6.47 -4.99
N TRP A 378 14.99 -6.32 -5.40
CA TRP A 378 14.54 -6.71 -6.75
C TRP A 378 15.35 -6.00 -7.84
N ILE A 379 15.56 -4.69 -7.69
CA ILE A 379 16.31 -3.85 -8.64
C ILE A 379 17.79 -4.24 -8.70
N LYS A 380 18.40 -4.61 -7.56
CA LYS A 380 19.80 -5.06 -7.49
C LYS A 380 20.03 -6.42 -8.15
N GLY A 381 18.97 -7.12 -8.56
CA GLY A 381 19.06 -8.46 -9.12
C GLY A 381 19.23 -9.55 -8.06
N GLU A 382 19.09 -9.20 -6.77
CA GLU A 382 18.99 -10.13 -5.64
C GLU A 382 17.56 -10.69 -5.57
N ARG A 383 17.06 -11.19 -6.71
CA ARG A 383 15.73 -11.77 -6.81
C ARG A 383 15.72 -13.09 -6.04
N SER A 384 14.79 -13.25 -5.10
CA SER A 384 14.48 -14.56 -4.53
C SER A 384 14.04 -15.48 -5.67
N VAL A 385 14.74 -16.60 -5.85
CA VAL A 385 14.47 -17.55 -6.93
C VAL A 385 13.20 -18.33 -6.61
N GLY A 386 12.11 -18.05 -7.34
CA GLY A 386 10.95 -18.94 -7.46
C GLY A 386 11.16 -20.00 -8.56
N PRO A 387 10.50 -21.17 -8.53
CA PRO A 387 10.92 -22.36 -9.27
C PRO A 387 10.54 -22.38 -10.76
N SER A 388 9.76 -21.42 -11.26
CA SER A 388 9.35 -21.43 -12.66
C SER A 388 10.24 -20.52 -13.52
N GLY A 389 11.35 -21.08 -13.98
CA GLY A 389 12.02 -20.64 -15.22
C GLY A 389 13.32 -19.88 -15.04
N THR A 390 14.42 -20.61 -15.26
CA THR A 390 15.69 -20.19 -15.84
C THR A 390 16.25 -18.83 -15.39
N SER A 391 17.36 -18.87 -14.63
CA SER A 391 18.27 -17.74 -14.50
C SER A 391 18.73 -17.30 -15.90
N ILE A 392 18.08 -16.28 -16.46
CA ILE A 392 18.65 -15.54 -17.58
C ILE A 392 19.58 -14.50 -16.95
N SER A 393 20.79 -14.93 -16.62
CA SER A 393 21.93 -14.02 -16.54
C SER A 393 22.23 -13.53 -17.96
N SER A 394 21.42 -12.62 -18.50
CA SER A 394 21.78 -11.95 -19.75
C SER A 394 22.63 -10.74 -19.41
N SER A 395 23.94 -10.92 -19.53
CA SER A 395 24.93 -9.88 -19.80
C SER A 395 24.61 -9.17 -21.14
N ARG A 396 23.53 -8.38 -21.19
CA ARG A 396 23.23 -7.50 -22.33
C ARG A 396 22.59 -6.20 -21.86
N ALA A 397 23.45 -5.21 -21.59
CA ALA A 397 23.13 -3.82 -21.30
C ALA A 397 22.55 -3.04 -22.50
N SER A 398 21.70 -3.64 -23.35
CA SER A 398 21.25 -2.98 -24.60
C SER A 398 19.80 -3.23 -25.03
N GLN A 399 18.92 -3.78 -24.18
CA GLN A 399 17.49 -3.91 -24.49
C GLN A 399 16.58 -3.49 -23.33
N CYS A 400 16.62 -2.20 -22.97
CA CYS A 400 15.72 -1.60 -21.97
C CYS A 400 14.27 -1.36 -22.44
N ARG A 401 13.88 -1.65 -23.69
CA ARG A 401 12.59 -1.19 -24.27
C ARG A 401 11.46 -2.23 -24.33
N ARG A 402 11.51 -3.35 -23.60
CA ARG A 402 10.73 -4.55 -24.00
C ARG A 402 9.66 -5.12 -23.07
N ARG A 403 9.53 -4.75 -21.80
CA ARG A 403 8.40 -5.24 -20.95
C ARG A 403 7.99 -4.17 -19.94
N GLY A 404 6.68 -4.08 -19.68
CA GLY A 404 6.02 -3.03 -18.90
C GLY A 404 6.70 -2.76 -17.57
N TYR A 405 6.62 -1.51 -17.11
CA TYR A 405 7.19 -1.08 -15.86
C TYR A 405 6.06 -0.96 -14.83
N SER A 406 6.20 -1.56 -13.66
CA SER A 406 5.32 -1.29 -12.53
C SER A 406 5.92 -0.16 -11.69
N SER A 407 5.05 0.71 -11.18
CA SER A 407 5.47 1.78 -10.28
C SER A 407 4.86 1.64 -8.91
N VAL A 408 5.59 2.07 -7.89
CA VAL A 408 5.07 2.19 -6.54
C VAL A 408 5.04 3.66 -6.16
N ALA A 409 3.85 4.18 -5.86
CA ALA A 409 3.67 5.54 -5.37
C ALA A 409 3.32 5.53 -3.88
N HIS A 410 4.00 6.38 -3.10
CA HIS A 410 3.82 6.44 -1.65
C HIS A 410 2.97 7.63 -1.24
N PHE A 411 2.11 7.38 -0.25
CA PHE A 411 1.27 8.40 0.38
C PHE A 411 1.40 8.28 1.89
N ARG A 412 1.51 9.43 2.57
CA ARG A 412 1.34 9.54 4.02
C ARG A 412 -0.02 10.18 4.26
N HIS A 413 -0.88 9.54 5.05
CA HIS A 413 -1.98 10.24 5.68
C HIS A 413 -1.46 10.82 6.99
N HIS A 414 -1.55 12.13 7.16
CA HIS A 414 -1.47 12.71 8.49
C HIS A 414 -2.81 12.43 9.17
N PRO A 415 -2.90 11.62 10.24
CA PRO A 415 -4.04 11.77 11.12
C PRO A 415 -4.01 13.24 11.56
N GLN A 416 -5.08 13.98 11.25
CA GLN A 416 -5.26 15.30 11.84
C GLN A 416 -5.23 15.05 13.35
N SER A 417 -4.11 15.37 14.00
CA SER A 417 -4.10 15.56 15.43
C SER A 417 -5.02 16.75 15.66
N THR A 418 -6.26 16.46 16.02
CA THR A 418 -7.11 17.44 16.69
C THR A 418 -6.29 17.94 17.88
N GLY A 419 -5.93 19.23 17.82
CA GLY A 419 -5.10 19.88 18.82
C GLY A 419 -5.71 19.90 20.21
#